data_AF-A0ABC8U2L0-F1
#
_entry.id   AF-A0ABC8U2L0-F1
#
_cell.length_a   1.000
_cell.length_b   1.000
_cell.length_c   1.000
_cell.angle_alpha   90.00
_cell.angle_beta   90.00
_cell.angle_gamma   90.00
#
_symmetry.space_group_name_H-M   'P 1'
#
loop_
_entity.id
_entity.type
_entity.pdbx_description
1 polymer ?
#
loop_
_entity_poly.entity_id
_entity_poly.type
_entity_poly.pdbx_seq_one_letter_code
_entity_poly.pdbx_strand_id
1 'polypeptide(L)'
;MEEILRKYIRYVLNEKPFDPDLVANLIQLRKASMLNDSQVAEVLNEISRRIVKEKGPVVMDMSGYSEKGFKKKLAVQTLFGKVYYLAELPEFCSRDNSLIVKEKFGVADEDAEKLRMHTISEAGDMGSLEKMVDGSELKDLHDGESIAP
;
A
#
# COMPACT_ATOMS: atom_id res chain seq x y z
N MET A 1 -0.33 17.85 -0.72
CA MET A 1 -0.30 16.61 0.08
C MET A 1 -0.06 15.37 -0.78
N GLU A 2 -0.72 15.22 -1.93
CA GLU A 2 -0.53 14.09 -2.87
C GLU A 2 0.94 13.80 -3.18
N GLU A 3 1.73 14.82 -3.54
CA GLU A 3 3.16 14.67 -3.83
C GLU A 3 3.97 14.11 -2.67
N ILE A 4 3.62 14.46 -1.43
CA ILE A 4 4.28 13.98 -0.22
C ILE A 4 3.92 12.51 0.00
N LEU A 5 2.62 12.19 -0.02
CA LEU A 5 2.14 10.81 0.12
C LEU A 5 2.75 9.90 -0.94
N ARG A 6 2.75 10.35 -2.20
CA ARG A 6 3.33 9.64 -3.34
C ARG A 6 4.82 9.35 -3.17
N LYS A 7 5.60 10.36 -2.77
CA LYS A 7 7.04 10.21 -2.53
C LYS A 7 7.31 9.30 -1.33
N TYR A 8 6.52 9.43 -0.26
CA TYR A 8 6.67 8.64 0.94
C TYR A 8 6.34 7.17 0.70
N ILE A 9 5.20 6.85 0.08
CA ILE A 9 4.85 5.46 -0.30
C ILE A 9 5.96 4.88 -1.17
N ARG A 10 6.40 5.58 -2.22
CA ARG A 10 7.49 5.08 -3.08
C ARG A 10 8.76 4.78 -2.29
N TYR A 11 9.14 5.66 -1.36
CA TYR A 11 10.29 5.45 -0.50
C TYR A 11 10.11 4.22 0.39
N VAL A 12 9.04 4.15 1.20
CA VAL A 12 8.87 3.06 2.16
C VAL A 12 8.68 1.70 1.49
N LEU A 13 8.05 1.62 0.32
CA LEU A 13 7.88 0.36 -0.41
C LEU A 13 9.21 -0.24 -0.90
N ASN A 14 10.24 0.58 -1.13
CA ASN A 14 11.57 0.14 -1.54
C ASN A 14 12.53 -0.03 -0.35
N GLU A 15 12.46 0.86 0.65
CA GLU A 15 13.50 0.98 1.67
C GLU A 15 13.13 0.35 3.02
N LYS A 16 11.84 0.15 3.30
CA LYS A 16 11.37 -0.40 4.57
C LYS A 16 10.80 -1.81 4.43
N PRO A 17 10.90 -2.64 5.49
CA PRO A 17 10.09 -3.85 5.61
C PRO A 17 8.62 -3.48 5.42
N PHE A 18 7.88 -4.35 4.71
CA PHE A 18 6.45 -4.17 4.54
C PHE A 18 5.77 -5.01 5.60
N ASP A 19 5.52 -4.41 6.75
CA ASP A 19 4.97 -5.05 7.96
C ASP A 19 3.68 -4.33 8.40
N PRO A 20 2.93 -4.88 9.39
CA PRO A 20 1.68 -4.28 9.85
C PRO A 20 1.85 -2.85 10.36
N ASP A 21 2.96 -2.55 11.03
CA ASP A 21 3.27 -1.21 11.55
C ASP A 21 3.43 -0.20 10.40
N LEU A 22 4.12 -0.56 9.32
CA LEU A 22 4.24 0.30 8.14
C LEU A 22 2.87 0.57 7.52
N VAL A 23 2.04 -0.47 7.37
CA VAL A 23 0.70 -0.34 6.79
C VAL A 23 -0.17 0.56 7.67
N ALA A 24 -0.18 0.36 8.99
CA ALA A 24 -0.92 1.20 9.93
C ALA A 24 -0.48 2.68 9.83
N ASN A 25 0.83 2.92 9.78
CA ASN A 25 1.37 4.27 9.61
C ASN A 25 0.94 4.92 8.27
N LEU A 26 0.88 4.13 7.19
CA LEU A 26 0.39 4.62 5.89
C LEU A 26 -1.10 4.96 5.93
N ILE A 27 -1.93 4.15 6.59
CA ILE A 27 -3.35 4.43 6.79
C ILE A 27 -3.54 5.71 7.60
N GLN A 28 -2.80 5.88 8.70
CA GLN A 28 -2.84 7.09 9.52
C GLN A 28 -2.40 8.32 8.72
N LEU A 29 -1.33 8.21 7.91
CA LEU A 29 -0.89 9.29 7.03
C LEU A 29 -1.96 9.64 6.00
N ARG A 30 -2.63 8.64 5.40
CA ARG A 30 -3.75 8.86 4.48
C ARG A 30 -4.88 9.63 5.18
N LYS A 31 -5.31 9.18 6.37
CA LYS A 31 -6.34 9.87 7.19
C LYS A 31 -5.93 11.32 7.51
N ALA A 32 -4.68 11.56 7.88
CA ALA A 32 -4.16 12.89 8.21
C ALA A 32 -3.94 13.80 6.98
N SER A 33 -3.82 13.22 5.77
CA SER A 33 -3.50 13.98 4.56
C SER A 33 -4.67 14.78 3.97
N MET A 34 -5.90 14.55 4.46
CA MET A 34 -7.16 15.11 3.93
C MET A 34 -7.37 14.86 2.42
N LEU A 35 -6.73 13.82 1.87
CA LEU A 35 -6.94 13.41 0.48
C LEU A 35 -8.21 12.58 0.38
N ASN A 36 -8.99 12.82 -0.68
CA ASN A 36 -10.13 11.96 -1.01
C ASN A 36 -9.68 10.68 -1.72
N ASP A 37 -10.59 9.71 -1.84
CA ASP A 37 -10.26 8.40 -2.42
C ASP A 37 -9.77 8.49 -3.87
N SER A 38 -10.34 9.39 -4.68
CA SER A 38 -9.91 9.59 -6.07
C SER A 38 -8.46 10.10 -6.14
N GLN A 39 -8.08 11.04 -5.26
CA GLN A 39 -6.69 11.52 -5.16
C GLN A 39 -5.73 10.42 -4.68
N VAL A 40 -6.14 9.59 -3.72
CA VAL A 40 -5.33 8.44 -3.26
C VAL A 40 -5.17 7.40 -4.36
N ALA A 41 -6.23 7.10 -5.11
CA ALA A 41 -6.18 6.21 -6.27
C ALA A 41 -5.24 6.74 -7.36
N GLU A 42 -5.28 8.05 -7.66
CA GLU A 42 -4.33 8.68 -8.59
C GLU A 42 -2.88 8.54 -8.11
N VAL A 43 -2.62 8.70 -6.81
CA VAL A 43 -1.30 8.48 -6.21
C VAL A 43 -0.82 7.04 -6.43
N LEU A 44 -1.66 6.05 -6.15
CA LEU A 44 -1.33 4.63 -6.35
C LEU A 44 -1.12 4.29 -7.83
N ASN A 45 -1.94 4.83 -8.72
CA ASN A 45 -1.80 4.67 -10.17
C ASN A 45 -0.51 5.30 -10.72
N GLU A 46 -0.13 6.47 -10.22
CA GLU A 46 1.12 7.15 -10.60
C GLU A 46 2.35 6.39 -10.09
N ILE A 47 2.31 5.86 -8.86
CA ILE A 47 3.37 4.99 -8.33
C ILE A 47 3.50 3.75 -9.21
N SER A 48 2.39 3.09 -9.53
CA SER A 48 2.35 1.91 -10.41
C SER A 48 2.96 2.20 -11.77
N ARG A 49 2.53 3.30 -12.41
CA ARG A 49 3.07 3.76 -13.71
C ARG A 49 4.58 3.99 -13.65
N ARG A 50 5.10 4.58 -12.57
CA ARG A 50 6.55 4.82 -12.43
C ARG A 50 7.33 3.54 -12.25
N ILE A 51 6.86 2.62 -11.43
CA ILE A 51 7.51 1.31 -11.22
C ILE A 51 7.60 0.57 -12.56
N VAL A 52 6.49 0.51 -13.30
CA VAL A 52 6.45 -0.19 -14.60
C VAL A 52 7.33 0.50 -15.63
N LYS A 53 7.36 1.84 -15.67
CA LYS A 53 8.26 2.61 -16.56
C LYS A 53 9.74 2.33 -16.28
N GLU A 54 10.12 2.16 -15.00
CA GLU A 54 11.51 1.99 -14.60
C GLU A 54 11.97 0.52 -14.66
N LYS A 55 11.12 -0.41 -14.24
CA LYS A 55 11.48 -1.82 -14.00
C LYS A 55 10.78 -2.80 -14.94
N GLY A 56 9.81 -2.33 -15.72
CA GLY A 56 8.96 -3.14 -16.60
C GLY A 56 7.72 -3.70 -15.89
N PRO A 57 6.83 -4.37 -16.64
CA PRO A 57 5.64 -5.02 -16.08
C PRO A 57 6.00 -6.24 -15.24
N VAL A 58 5.00 -6.77 -14.53
CA VAL A 58 5.12 -8.05 -13.83
C VAL A 58 5.31 -9.17 -14.85
N VAL A 59 6.16 -10.12 -14.49
CA VAL A 59 6.42 -11.34 -15.28
C VAL A 59 6.19 -12.52 -14.34
N MET A 60 5.28 -13.43 -14.69
CA MET A 60 4.96 -14.61 -13.87
C MET A 60 5.96 -15.74 -14.07
N ASP A 61 6.30 -16.05 -15.32
CA ASP A 61 7.34 -17.03 -15.65
C ASP A 61 8.72 -16.37 -15.78
N MET A 62 9.59 -16.66 -14.83
CA MET A 62 10.96 -16.15 -14.81
C MET A 62 11.99 -17.16 -15.33
N SER A 63 11.55 -18.26 -15.94
CA SER A 63 12.45 -19.21 -16.58
C SER A 63 13.29 -18.52 -17.66
N GLY A 64 14.57 -18.91 -17.78
CA GLY A 64 15.49 -18.34 -18.76
C GLY A 64 16.08 -16.96 -18.43
N TYR A 65 15.70 -16.32 -17.31
CA TYR A 65 16.36 -15.10 -16.86
C TYR A 65 17.70 -15.41 -16.17
N SER A 66 18.68 -14.51 -16.36
CA SER A 66 19.90 -14.50 -15.54
C SER A 66 19.54 -14.21 -14.08
N GLU A 67 20.41 -14.57 -13.13
CA GLU A 67 20.17 -14.32 -11.70
C GLU A 67 19.87 -12.84 -11.40
N LYS A 68 20.58 -11.91 -12.06
CA LYS A 68 20.33 -10.47 -11.96
C LYS A 68 18.97 -10.08 -12.54
N GLY A 69 18.56 -10.71 -13.64
CA GLY A 69 17.25 -10.53 -14.25
C GLY A 69 16.13 -11.05 -13.36
N PHE A 70 16.29 -12.26 -12.84
CA PHE A 70 15.38 -12.92 -11.91
C PHE A 70 15.14 -12.04 -10.67
N LYS A 71 16.20 -11.58 -9.99
CA LYS A 71 16.09 -10.68 -8.82
C LYS A 71 15.32 -9.40 -9.14
N LYS A 72 15.54 -8.80 -10.31
CA LYS A 72 14.79 -7.62 -10.75
C LYS A 72 13.31 -7.93 -10.99
N LYS A 73 12.98 -9.07 -11.62
CA LYS A 73 11.59 -9.47 -11.86
C LYS A 73 10.84 -9.81 -10.58
N LEU A 74 11.51 -10.49 -9.65
CA LEU A 74 10.98 -10.75 -8.32
C LEU A 74 10.70 -9.44 -7.57
N ALA A 75 11.62 -8.46 -7.62
CA ALA A 75 11.39 -7.16 -7.01
C ALA A 75 10.16 -6.41 -7.57
N VAL A 76 9.85 -6.57 -8.87
CA VAL A 76 8.64 -5.99 -9.47
C VAL A 76 7.38 -6.71 -8.98
N GLN A 77 7.41 -8.06 -8.89
CA GLN A 77 6.32 -8.84 -8.31
C GLN A 77 6.03 -8.41 -6.86
N THR A 78 7.06 -8.30 -6.03
CA THR A 78 6.94 -7.83 -4.65
C THR A 78 6.37 -6.41 -4.58
N LEU A 79 6.88 -5.48 -5.41
CA LEU A 79 6.37 -4.11 -5.42
C LEU A 79 4.91 -4.04 -5.87
N PHE A 80 4.53 -4.81 -6.88
CA PHE A 80 3.13 -4.95 -7.30
C PHE A 80 2.28 -5.43 -6.13
N GLY A 81 2.65 -6.54 -5.48
CA GLY A 81 1.88 -7.11 -4.38
C GLY A 81 1.69 -6.14 -3.21
N LYS A 82 2.72 -5.35 -2.86
CA LYS A 82 2.61 -4.29 -1.84
C LYS A 82 1.65 -3.16 -2.26
N VAL A 83 1.77 -2.66 -3.50
CA VAL A 83 0.87 -1.60 -4.00
C VAL A 83 -0.57 -2.11 -4.10
N TYR A 84 -0.75 -3.33 -4.59
CA TYR A 84 -2.06 -3.95 -4.75
C TYR A 84 -2.71 -4.24 -3.39
N TYR A 85 -1.93 -4.66 -2.39
CA TYR A 85 -2.42 -4.79 -1.02
C TYR A 85 -2.98 -3.47 -0.50
N LEU A 86 -2.26 -2.36 -0.63
CA LEU A 86 -2.75 -1.03 -0.22
C LEU A 86 -4.01 -0.59 -0.99
N ALA A 87 -4.10 -0.92 -2.28
CA ALA A 87 -5.26 -0.61 -3.11
C ALA A 87 -6.52 -1.41 -2.70
N GLU A 88 -6.33 -2.60 -2.12
CA GLU A 88 -7.42 -3.48 -1.72
C GLU A 88 -7.94 -3.21 -0.29
N LEU A 89 -7.23 -2.38 0.50
CA LEU A 89 -7.59 -1.99 1.86
C LEU A 89 -8.64 -0.87 1.87
N PRO A 90 -9.86 -1.12 2.38
CA PRO A 90 -10.91 -0.10 2.46
C PRO A 90 -10.51 1.14 3.26
N GLU A 91 -9.67 0.99 4.27
CA GLU A 91 -9.22 2.08 5.15
C GLU A 91 -8.21 3.01 4.45
N PHE A 92 -7.60 2.52 3.37
CA PHE A 92 -6.59 3.24 2.60
C PHE A 92 -7.18 3.91 1.35
N CYS A 93 -7.93 3.16 0.54
CA CYS A 93 -8.58 3.68 -0.66
C CYS A 93 -9.84 2.87 -0.96
N SER A 94 -10.97 3.54 -1.17
CA SER A 94 -12.19 2.88 -1.63
C SER A 94 -11.99 2.23 -3.00
N ARG A 95 -12.60 1.06 -3.21
CA ARG A 95 -12.64 0.37 -4.51
C ARG A 95 -13.63 1.05 -5.45
N ASP A 96 -13.25 2.19 -6.00
CA ASP A 96 -13.95 2.77 -7.14
C ASP A 96 -13.24 2.38 -8.47
N ASN A 97 -13.85 2.76 -9.60
CA ASN A 97 -13.34 2.44 -10.93
C ASN A 97 -12.05 3.20 -11.30
N SER A 98 -11.50 4.05 -10.42
CA SER A 98 -10.29 4.82 -10.72
C SER A 98 -9.01 4.01 -10.45
N LEU A 99 -9.05 2.98 -9.60
CA LEU A 99 -7.92 2.09 -9.34
C LEU A 99 -7.69 1.14 -10.52
N ILE A 100 -6.55 1.29 -11.19
CA ILE A 100 -6.17 0.47 -12.36
C ILE A 100 -4.78 -0.16 -12.19
N VAL A 101 -4.44 -0.54 -10.96
CA VAL A 101 -3.10 -1.06 -10.60
C VAL A 101 -2.77 -2.32 -11.39
N LYS A 102 -3.71 -3.26 -11.50
CA LYS A 102 -3.52 -4.53 -12.23
C LYS A 102 -3.19 -4.27 -13.70
N GLU A 103 -3.95 -3.40 -14.35
CA GLU A 103 -3.80 -2.99 -15.74
C GLU A 103 -2.45 -2.31 -15.98
N LYS A 104 -2.01 -1.45 -15.05
CA LYS A 104 -0.69 -0.81 -15.16
C LYS A 104 0.44 -1.83 -15.16
N PHE A 105 0.36 -2.84 -14.30
CA PHE A 105 1.39 -3.87 -14.18
C PHE A 105 1.23 -5.03 -15.18
N GLY A 106 0.10 -5.10 -15.89
CA GLY A 106 -0.22 -6.19 -16.82
C GLY A 106 -0.51 -7.51 -16.12
N VAL A 107 -1.17 -7.46 -14.96
CA VAL A 107 -1.44 -8.63 -14.11
C VAL A 107 -2.90 -9.05 -14.24
N ALA A 108 -3.13 -10.35 -14.45
CA ALA A 108 -4.47 -10.93 -14.45
C ALA A 108 -5.01 -11.10 -13.03
N ASP A 109 -6.33 -11.18 -12.86
CA ASP A 109 -6.97 -11.25 -11.53
C ASP A 109 -6.47 -12.43 -10.68
N GLU A 110 -6.30 -13.60 -11.30
CA GLU A 110 -5.81 -14.81 -10.63
C GLU A 110 -4.38 -14.67 -10.11
N ASP A 111 -3.52 -14.01 -10.88
CA ASP A 111 -2.13 -13.74 -10.52
C ASP A 111 -2.03 -12.63 -9.47
N ALA A 112 -2.93 -11.64 -9.54
CA ALA A 112 -2.96 -10.50 -8.63
C ALA A 112 -3.18 -10.97 -7.19
N GLU A 113 -4.14 -11.86 -6.97
CA GLU A 113 -4.43 -12.42 -5.65
C GLU A 113 -3.27 -13.27 -5.13
N LYS A 114 -2.67 -14.09 -6.00
CA LYS A 114 -1.50 -14.89 -5.63
C LYS A 114 -0.33 -14.02 -5.15
N LEU A 115 0.00 -12.97 -5.89
CA LEU A 115 1.09 -12.05 -5.55
C LEU A 115 0.78 -11.24 -4.27
N ARG A 116 -0.49 -10.89 -4.05
CA ARG A 116 -0.95 -10.25 -2.80
C ARG A 116 -0.75 -11.17 -1.60
N MET A 117 -1.18 -12.43 -1.71
CA MET A 117 -1.02 -13.43 -0.64
C MET A 117 0.44 -13.76 -0.32
N HIS A 118 1.30 -13.81 -1.34
CA HIS A 118 2.75 -13.93 -1.13
C HIS A 118 3.30 -12.73 -0.34
N THR A 119 2.87 -11.52 -0.68
CA THR A 119 3.29 -10.30 0.04
C THR A 119 2.86 -10.35 1.50
N ILE A 120 1.64 -10.78 1.80
CA ILE A 120 1.15 -10.92 3.18
C ILE A 120 1.95 -11.97 3.95
N SER A 121 2.25 -13.10 3.31
CA SER A 121 3.02 -14.19 3.93
C SER A 121 4.44 -13.76 4.31
N GLU A 122 5.06 -12.89 3.49
CA GLU A 122 6.37 -12.29 3.80
C GLU A 122 6.30 -11.18 4.86
N ALA A 123 5.14 -10.54 5.00
CA ALA A 123 4.93 -9.36 5.85
C ALA A 123 4.68 -9.67 7.34
N GLY A 124 4.44 -10.93 7.71
CA GLY A 124 4.12 -11.35 9.08
C GLY A 124 2.63 -11.27 9.42
N ASP A 125 2.29 -11.19 10.71
CA ASP A 125 0.89 -11.22 11.18
C ASP A 125 0.12 -9.91 10.87
N MET A 126 -0.41 -9.83 9.65
CA MET A 126 -1.33 -8.75 9.23
C MET A 126 -2.70 -8.82 9.92
N GLY A 127 -3.03 -9.89 10.66
CA GLY A 127 -4.29 -10.01 11.41
C GLY A 127 -4.39 -9.03 12.58
N SER A 128 -3.26 -8.53 13.07
CA SER A 128 -3.20 -7.53 14.15
C SER A 128 -3.51 -6.08 13.68
N LEU A 129 -3.63 -5.85 12.37
CA LEU A 129 -3.79 -4.51 11.78
C LEU A 129 -5.09 -3.81 12.20
N GLU A 130 -6.20 -4.55 12.32
CA GLU A 130 -7.53 -4.01 12.71
C GLU A 130 -7.45 -3.25 14.04
N LYS A 131 -6.78 -3.83 15.04
CA LYS A 131 -6.59 -3.21 16.37
C LYS A 131 -5.73 -1.95 16.33
N MET A 132 -4.79 -1.86 15.39
CA MET A 132 -3.88 -0.71 15.26
C MET A 132 -4.56 0.47 14.57
N VAL A 133 -5.50 0.20 13.66
CA VAL A 133 -6.21 1.23 12.89
C VAL A 133 -7.35 1.87 13.69
N ASP A 134 -7.96 1.11 14.60
CA ASP A 134 -9.07 1.57 15.46
C ASP A 134 -8.61 2.31 16.73
N GLY A 135 -7.36 2.15 17.15
CA GLY A 135 -6.80 2.79 18.35
C GLY A 135 -6.59 4.31 18.28
N SER A 136 -7.12 4.98 17.25
CA SER A 136 -6.98 6.44 17.02
C SER A 136 -8.28 7.22 17.30
N GLU A 137 -9.23 6.66 18.05
CA GLU A 137 -10.29 7.47 18.64
C GLU A 137 -9.71 8.33 19.78
N LEU A 138 -9.63 9.63 19.50
CA LEU A 138 -9.40 10.70 20.45
C LEU A 138 -10.22 10.45 21.72
N LYS A 139 -9.56 10.08 22.82
CA LYS A 139 -10.07 10.39 24.15
C LYS A 139 -9.88 11.88 24.35
N ASP A 140 -10.78 12.66 23.77
CA ASP A 140 -10.93 14.07 24.10
C ASP A 140 -11.11 14.19 25.60
N LEU A 141 -10.29 15.06 26.19
CA LEU A 141 -10.24 15.37 27.61
C LEU A 141 -11.63 15.79 28.09
N HIS A 142 -12.26 14.96 28.91
CA HIS A 142 -13.36 15.39 29.76
C HIS A 142 -12.80 15.91 31.08
N ASP A 143 -12.04 16.99 31.02
CA ASP A 143 -11.69 17.80 32.19
C ASP A 143 -12.47 19.10 32.10
N GLY A 144 -13.63 19.13 32.77
CA GLY A 144 -14.49 20.29 32.72
C GLY A 144 -15.69 20.26 33.66
N GLU A 145 -15.65 19.53 34.78
CA GLU A 145 -16.68 19.67 35.80
C GLU A 145 -16.14 19.46 37.22
N SER A 146 -15.72 20.55 37.88
CA SER A 146 -16.14 20.81 39.26
C SER A 146 -15.65 22.14 39.85
N ILE A 147 -16.66 22.98 40.15
CA ILE A 147 -16.91 23.66 41.44
C ILE A 147 -15.92 24.74 41.87
N ALA A 148 -16.45 25.96 42.01
CA ALA A 148 -16.03 26.89 43.05
C ALA A 148 -17.29 27.45 43.77
N PRO A 149 -17.24 27.63 45.11
CA PRO A 149 -18.37 28.01 45.96
C PRO A 149 -18.78 29.49 45.86
#